data_AF-A0A3A4VWF5-F1
#
_entry.id   AF-A0A3A4VWF5-F1
#
_cell.length_a   1.000
_cell.length_b   1.000
_cell.length_c   1.000
_cell.angle_alpha   90.00
_cell.angle_beta   90.00
_cell.angle_gamma   90.00
#
_symmetry.space_group_name_H-M   'P 1'
#
loop_
_entity.id
_entity.type
_entity.pdbx_description
1 polymer ?
#
loop_
_entity_poly.entity_id
_entity_poly.type
_entity_poly.pdbx_seq_one_letter_code
_entity_poly.pdbx_strand_id
1 'polypeptide(L)'
;ICLTGDSREIDLINETRKVNKDFAELISNQKIRGIFSSPPYVGLIDYHEQHAYAYELLGLERKDELEIGPLYKGQGKEARDSYSQSLAEVLINCKKYFQDGYDVFLVANDKYNLYPGIAELAGMKIANCFQRPVLNRVEKDRNSTYSETIFHLKEK
;
A
#
# COMPACT_ATOMS: atom_id res chain seq x y z
N ILE A 1 13.81 10.24 1.88
CA ILE A 1 12.73 11.24 1.66
C ILE A 1 11.43 10.59 2.13
N CYS A 2 10.61 11.31 2.89
CA CYS A 2 9.27 10.88 3.28
C CYS A 2 8.28 11.83 2.61
N LEU A 3 7.35 11.29 1.83
CA LEU A 3 6.27 12.05 1.21
C LEU A 3 4.96 11.60 1.85
N THR A 4 4.13 12.55 2.24
CA THR A 4 2.85 12.30 2.92
C THR A 4 1.72 12.96 2.14
N GLY A 5 0.67 12.19 1.83
CA GLY A 5 -0.49 12.67 1.08
C GLY A 5 -1.41 11.53 0.70
N ASP A 6 -2.43 11.82 -0.10
CA ASP A 6 -3.30 10.77 -0.63
C ASP A 6 -2.56 9.95 -1.68
N SER A 7 -2.27 8.68 -1.39
CA SER A 7 -1.57 7.81 -2.33
C SER A 7 -2.33 7.60 -3.65
N ARG A 8 -3.64 7.85 -3.68
CA ARG A 8 -4.48 7.75 -4.89
C ARG A 8 -4.20 8.88 -5.88
N GLU A 9 -3.69 10.03 -5.41
CA GLU A 9 -3.60 11.25 -6.22
C GLU A 9 -2.25 11.97 -6.13
N ILE A 10 -1.41 11.67 -5.14
CA ILE A 10 -0.15 12.36 -4.90
C ILE A 10 0.75 12.34 -6.14
N ASP A 11 1.29 13.52 -6.48
CA ASP A 11 2.26 13.65 -7.56
C ASP A 11 3.68 13.46 -7.05
N LEU A 12 4.23 12.25 -7.21
CA LEU A 12 5.56 11.92 -6.70
C LEU A 12 6.67 12.79 -7.28
N ILE A 13 6.57 13.25 -8.54
CA ILE A 13 7.62 14.08 -9.15
C ILE A 13 7.61 15.47 -8.53
N ASN A 14 6.43 16.10 -8.47
CA ASN A 14 6.29 17.44 -7.92
C ASN A 14 6.58 17.48 -6.42
N GLU A 15 6.10 16.51 -5.63
CA GLU A 15 6.39 16.45 -4.20
C GLU A 15 7.88 16.14 -3.93
N THR A 16 8.49 15.23 -4.69
CA THR A 16 9.94 14.98 -4.56
C THR A 16 10.75 16.23 -4.90
N ARG A 17 10.37 16.97 -5.96
CA ARG A 17 11.10 18.16 -6.44
C ARG A 17 11.18 19.26 -5.41
N LYS A 18 10.20 19.38 -4.51
CA LYS A 18 10.22 20.34 -3.40
C LYS A 18 11.35 20.07 -2.40
N VAL A 19 11.77 18.81 -2.26
CA VAL A 19 12.76 18.38 -1.25
C VAL A 19 14.11 18.03 -1.89
N ASN A 20 14.09 17.40 -3.06
CA ASN A 20 15.28 16.96 -3.79
C ASN A 20 15.03 16.98 -5.31
N LYS A 21 15.52 18.04 -5.97
CA LYS A 21 15.34 18.24 -7.41
C LYS A 21 16.02 17.16 -8.25
N ASP A 22 17.25 16.80 -7.91
CA ASP A 22 18.03 15.80 -8.67
C ASP A 22 17.36 14.43 -8.62
N PHE A 23 16.80 14.06 -7.46
CA PHE A 23 16.06 12.82 -7.33
C PHE A 23 14.72 12.84 -8.07
N ALA A 24 14.02 13.98 -8.09
CA ALA A 24 12.80 14.12 -8.89
C ALA A 24 13.09 13.98 -10.40
N GLU A 25 14.19 14.56 -10.88
CA GLU A 25 14.64 14.39 -12.27
C GLU A 25 15.05 12.95 -12.56
N LEU A 26 15.70 12.27 -11.60
CA LEU A 26 16.03 10.85 -11.72
C LEU A 26 14.78 9.99 -11.90
N ILE A 27 13.75 10.17 -11.05
CA ILE A 27 12.47 9.44 -11.16
C ILE A 27 11.77 9.78 -12.48
N SER A 28 11.77 11.06 -12.88
CA SER A 28 11.13 11.50 -14.13
C SER A 28 11.76 10.83 -15.35
N ASN A 29 13.10 10.78 -15.39
CA ASN A 29 13.87 10.32 -16.55
C ASN A 29 14.03 8.80 -16.60
N GLN A 30 14.32 8.16 -15.46
CA GLN A 30 14.59 6.72 -15.41
C GLN A 30 13.35 5.89 -15.07
N LYS A 31 12.31 6.52 -14.52
CA LYS A 31 11.12 5.85 -13.97
C LYS A 31 11.49 4.83 -12.88
N ILE A 32 10.49 4.21 -12.27
CA ILE A 32 10.63 3.30 -11.14
C ILE A 32 10.54 1.87 -11.65
N ARG A 33 11.57 1.05 -11.37
CA ARG A 33 11.60 -0.38 -11.73
C ARG A 33 10.55 -1.21 -11.01
N GLY A 34 10.18 -0.81 -9.80
CA GLY A 34 9.22 -1.54 -9.02
C GLY A 34 9.04 -0.97 -7.63
N ILE A 35 8.04 -1.48 -6.92
CA ILE A 35 7.76 -1.12 -5.54
C ILE A 35 7.61 -2.37 -4.69
N PHE A 36 7.92 -2.22 -3.41
CA PHE A 36 7.69 -3.23 -2.39
C PHE A 36 6.96 -2.55 -1.25
N SER A 37 5.77 -3.03 -0.89
CA SER A 37 4.93 -2.39 0.12
C SER A 37 4.11 -3.41 0.92
N SER A 38 3.66 -2.98 2.10
CA SER A 38 2.67 -3.69 2.92
C SER A 38 1.49 -2.73 3.12
N PRO A 39 0.45 -2.80 2.28
CA PRO A 39 -0.74 -1.97 2.43
C PRO A 39 -1.40 -2.15 3.81
N PRO A 40 -2.20 -1.18 4.29
CA PRO A 40 -3.01 -1.37 5.49
C PRO A 40 -3.95 -2.58 5.32
N TYR A 41 -4.30 -3.25 6.41
CA TYR A 41 -5.24 -4.37 6.38
C TYR A 41 -6.65 -3.88 6.68
N VAL A 42 -7.59 -4.24 5.82
CA VAL A 42 -8.97 -3.73 5.85
C VAL A 42 -9.60 -3.87 7.23
N GLY A 43 -9.99 -2.73 7.81
CA GLY A 43 -10.69 -2.63 9.07
C GLY A 43 -9.92 -3.22 10.25
N LEU A 44 -8.58 -3.23 10.20
CA LEU A 44 -7.77 -3.79 11.28
C LEU A 44 -7.47 -2.76 12.37
N ILE A 45 -7.05 -1.56 11.97
CA ILE A 45 -6.65 -0.47 12.86
C ILE A 45 -7.04 0.87 12.23
N ASP A 46 -7.25 1.89 13.06
CA ASP A 46 -7.22 3.29 12.63
C ASP A 46 -5.76 3.75 12.67
N TYR A 47 -5.14 3.91 11.51
CA TYR A 47 -3.67 3.97 11.41
C TYR A 47 -3.11 5.25 12.02
N HIS A 48 -3.72 6.41 11.76
CA HIS A 48 -3.32 7.69 12.32
C HIS A 48 -3.53 7.73 13.83
N GLU A 49 -4.63 7.18 14.33
CA GLU A 49 -4.90 7.09 15.77
C GLU A 49 -3.86 6.22 16.48
N GLN A 50 -3.59 5.02 15.97
CA GLN A 50 -2.61 4.12 16.58
C GLN A 50 -1.18 4.69 16.55
N HIS A 51 -0.87 5.56 15.59
CA HIS A 51 0.45 6.16 15.42
C HIS A 51 0.49 7.65 15.78
N ALA A 52 -0.49 8.18 16.52
CA ALA A 52 -0.62 9.62 16.79
C ALA A 52 0.66 10.28 17.32
N TYR A 53 1.36 9.61 18.25
CA TYR A 53 2.64 10.11 18.78
C TYR A 53 3.74 10.18 17.73
N ALA A 54 3.78 9.26 16.77
CA ALA A 54 4.76 9.32 15.69
C ALA A 54 4.50 10.52 14.78
N TYR A 55 3.23 10.82 14.48
CA TYR A 55 2.86 12.00 13.70
C TYR A 55 3.24 13.29 14.44
N GLU A 56 2.96 13.37 15.74
CA GLU A 56 3.35 14.53 16.57
C GLU A 56 4.88 14.71 16.63
N LEU A 57 5.62 13.64 16.95
CA LEU A 57 7.08 13.68 17.08
C LEU A 57 7.79 14.01 15.75
N LEU A 58 7.24 13.56 14.63
CA LEU A 58 7.79 13.81 13.29
C LEU A 58 7.23 15.08 12.64
N GLY A 59 6.31 15.80 13.30
CA GLY A 59 5.65 16.99 12.76
C GLY A 59 4.84 16.71 11.49
N LEU A 60 4.27 15.51 11.35
CA LEU A 60 3.47 15.10 10.20
C LEU A 60 2.01 15.48 10.40
N GLU A 61 1.40 16.03 9.36
CA GLU A 61 -0.04 16.30 9.33
C GLU A 61 -0.82 14.97 9.25
N ARG A 62 -1.83 14.82 10.12
CA ARG A 62 -2.75 13.69 10.07
C ARG A 62 -3.84 13.92 9.03
N LYS A 63 -4.18 12.88 8.26
CA LYS A 63 -5.21 12.90 7.22
C LYS A 63 -6.15 11.72 7.37
N ASP A 64 -6.77 11.64 8.54
CA ASP A 64 -7.58 10.51 9.02
C ASP A 64 -8.70 10.13 8.03
N GLU A 65 -9.34 11.11 7.40
CA GLU A 65 -10.40 10.89 6.41
C GLU A 65 -9.91 10.24 5.10
N LEU A 66 -8.60 10.29 4.84
CA LEU A 66 -7.97 9.68 3.66
C LEU A 66 -7.44 8.27 3.94
N GLU A 67 -7.65 7.72 5.14
CA GLU A 67 -7.26 6.35 5.44
C GLU A 67 -7.93 5.32 4.54
N ILE A 68 -7.12 4.37 4.06
CA ILE A 68 -7.59 3.22 3.29
C ILE A 68 -7.81 2.05 4.24
N GLY A 69 -9.08 1.63 4.36
CA GLY A 69 -9.49 0.51 5.21
C GLY A 69 -9.38 0.74 6.73
N PRO A 70 -9.81 1.91 7.27
CA PRO A 70 -9.75 2.17 8.72
C PRO A 70 -10.68 1.25 9.53
N LEU A 71 -10.35 1.03 10.79
CA LEU A 71 -11.11 0.19 11.73
C LEU A 71 -12.53 0.70 11.94
N TYR A 72 -12.74 2.02 12.03
CA TYR A 72 -14.09 2.59 12.25
C TYR A 72 -15.08 2.30 11.10
N LYS A 73 -14.61 1.95 9.89
CA LYS A 73 -15.45 1.50 8.77
C LYS A 73 -15.73 -0.02 8.80
N GLY A 74 -15.07 -0.76 9.68
CA GLY A 74 -15.25 -2.19 9.88
C GLY A 74 -14.72 -3.05 8.72
N GLN A 75 -15.15 -4.32 8.68
CA GLN A 75 -14.68 -5.35 7.73
C GLN A 75 -15.82 -5.92 6.87
N GLY A 76 -16.95 -5.20 6.79
CA GLY A 76 -18.12 -5.59 6.02
C GLY A 76 -17.85 -5.64 4.51
N LYS A 77 -18.87 -6.03 3.72
CA LYS A 77 -18.75 -6.04 2.26
C LYS A 77 -18.38 -4.65 1.72
N GLU A 78 -19.10 -3.62 2.15
CA GLU A 78 -18.86 -2.23 1.71
C GLU A 78 -17.43 -1.75 2.04
N ALA A 79 -16.93 -2.06 3.25
CA ALA A 79 -15.57 -1.72 3.64
C ALA A 79 -14.51 -2.43 2.78
N ARG A 80 -14.73 -3.72 2.46
CA ARG A 80 -13.84 -4.51 1.59
C ARG A 80 -13.87 -4.04 0.14
N ASP A 81 -15.04 -3.68 -0.37
CA ASP A 81 -15.20 -3.15 -1.73
C ASP A 81 -14.50 -1.78 -1.84
N SER A 82 -14.74 -0.88 -0.88
CA SER A 82 -14.08 0.43 -0.81
C SER A 82 -12.57 0.31 -0.66
N TYR A 83 -12.09 -0.58 0.21
CA TYR A 83 -10.66 -0.87 0.37
C TYR A 83 -10.03 -1.35 -0.94
N SER A 84 -10.68 -2.29 -1.62
CA SER A 84 -10.16 -2.88 -2.86
C SER A 84 -10.08 -1.82 -3.97
N GLN A 85 -11.12 -1.00 -4.09
CA GLN A 85 -11.17 0.12 -5.03
C GLN A 85 -10.06 1.15 -4.75
N SER A 86 -9.92 1.58 -3.49
CA SER A 86 -8.89 2.56 -3.13
C SER A 86 -7.47 2.02 -3.34
N LEU A 87 -7.19 0.75 -3.04
CA LEU A 87 -5.87 0.17 -3.36
C LEU A 87 -5.62 0.06 -4.86
N ALA A 88 -6.64 -0.27 -5.65
CA ALA A 88 -6.52 -0.28 -7.11
C ALA A 88 -6.18 1.13 -7.64
N GLU A 89 -6.84 2.17 -7.11
CA GLU A 89 -6.55 3.58 -7.46
C GLU A 89 -5.11 3.98 -7.10
N VAL A 90 -4.60 3.55 -5.94
CA VAL A 90 -3.19 3.75 -5.58
C VAL A 90 -2.26 3.09 -6.61
N LEU A 91 -2.51 1.84 -6.96
CA LEU A 91 -1.69 1.12 -7.96
C LEU A 91 -1.76 1.80 -9.33
N ILE A 92 -2.94 2.26 -9.75
CA ILE A 92 -3.13 3.03 -10.99
C ILE A 92 -2.33 4.34 -10.94
N ASN A 93 -2.34 5.05 -9.81
CA ASN A 93 -1.53 6.25 -9.64
C ASN A 93 -0.03 5.94 -9.71
N CYS A 94 0.43 4.85 -9.09
CA CYS A 94 1.82 4.42 -9.15
C CYS A 94 2.29 4.12 -10.59
N LYS A 95 1.43 3.56 -11.45
CA LYS A 95 1.78 3.23 -12.85
C LYS A 95 2.33 4.42 -13.63
N LYS A 96 1.91 5.66 -13.32
CA LYS A 96 2.41 6.89 -13.97
C LYS A 96 3.93 7.05 -13.84
N TYR A 97 4.52 6.45 -12.81
CA TYR A 97 5.93 6.57 -12.45
C TYR A 97 6.74 5.31 -12.77
N PHE A 98 6.10 4.23 -13.23
CA PHE A 98 6.78 2.98 -13.52
C PHE A 98 7.43 2.99 -14.91
N GLN A 99 8.52 2.25 -15.05
CA GLN A 99 9.05 1.86 -16.36
C GLN A 99 8.31 0.63 -16.89
N ASP A 100 8.46 0.34 -18.17
CA ASP A 100 7.95 -0.91 -18.75
C ASP A 100 8.54 -2.15 -18.03
N GLY A 101 7.72 -3.19 -17.88
CA GLY A 101 8.13 -4.44 -17.25
C GLY A 101 8.35 -4.37 -15.74
N TYR A 102 7.80 -3.35 -15.07
CA TYR A 102 7.90 -3.14 -13.62
C TYR A 102 7.48 -4.36 -12.78
N ASP A 103 7.95 -4.37 -11.54
CA ASP A 103 7.59 -5.37 -10.53
C ASP A 103 6.93 -4.70 -9.31
N VAL A 104 5.73 -5.14 -8.95
CA VAL A 104 5.05 -4.69 -7.72
C VAL A 104 4.96 -5.85 -6.75
N PHE A 105 5.48 -5.67 -5.54
CA PHE A 105 5.39 -6.65 -4.47
C PHE A 105 4.52 -6.09 -3.34
N LEU A 106 3.40 -6.75 -3.06
CA LEU A 106 2.52 -6.40 -1.95
C LEU A 106 2.51 -7.53 -0.92
N VAL A 107 2.84 -7.20 0.32
CA VAL A 107 2.79 -8.13 1.46
C VAL A 107 1.47 -7.94 2.18
N ALA A 108 0.67 -9.01 2.25
CA ALA A 108 -0.61 -8.94 2.93
C ALA A 108 -1.06 -10.27 3.51
N ASN A 109 -1.85 -10.19 4.58
CA ASN A 109 -2.69 -11.30 5.02
C ASN A 109 -4.04 -11.20 4.30
N ASP A 110 -4.19 -11.96 3.21
CA ASP A 110 -5.39 -11.89 2.37
C ASP A 110 -6.52 -12.81 2.85
N LYS A 111 -7.03 -12.55 4.06
CA LYS A 111 -8.11 -13.32 4.67
C LYS A 111 -9.38 -13.44 3.81
N TYR A 112 -9.66 -12.43 2.97
CA TYR A 112 -10.89 -12.32 2.18
C TYR A 112 -10.68 -12.54 0.67
N ASN A 113 -9.48 -12.95 0.25
CA ASN A 113 -9.13 -13.15 -1.16
C ASN A 113 -9.39 -11.90 -2.04
N LEU A 114 -9.00 -10.72 -1.56
CA LEU A 114 -9.23 -9.43 -2.22
C LEU A 114 -8.19 -9.13 -3.31
N TYR A 115 -6.96 -9.63 -3.16
CA TYR A 115 -5.83 -9.23 -4.01
C TYR A 115 -5.98 -9.61 -5.49
N PRO A 116 -6.59 -10.76 -5.85
CA PRO A 116 -6.93 -11.04 -7.25
C PRO A 116 -7.84 -9.98 -7.87
N GLY A 117 -8.85 -9.51 -7.12
CA GLY A 117 -9.77 -8.46 -7.57
C GLY A 117 -9.10 -7.09 -7.67
N ILE A 118 -8.26 -6.74 -6.70
CA ILE A 118 -7.47 -5.50 -6.69
C ILE A 118 -6.53 -5.45 -7.91
N ALA A 119 -5.83 -6.55 -8.20
CA ALA A 119 -4.95 -6.65 -9.37
C ALA A 119 -5.72 -6.43 -10.68
N GLU A 120 -6.90 -7.05 -10.83
CA GLU A 120 -7.74 -6.88 -12.00
C GLU A 120 -8.23 -5.43 -12.15
N LEU A 121 -8.74 -4.82 -11.08
CA LEU A 121 -9.17 -3.41 -11.07
C LEU A 121 -8.04 -2.45 -11.44
N ALA A 122 -6.80 -2.75 -11.03
CA ALA A 122 -5.62 -1.96 -11.37
C ALA A 122 -5.07 -2.21 -12.80
N GLY A 123 -5.67 -3.13 -13.56
CA GLY A 123 -5.16 -3.55 -14.86
C GLY A 123 -3.79 -4.21 -14.75
N MET A 124 -3.61 -5.06 -13.74
CA MET A 124 -2.41 -5.85 -13.46
C MET A 124 -2.77 -7.34 -13.38
N LYS A 125 -1.76 -8.20 -13.31
CA LYS A 125 -1.92 -9.63 -13.05
C LYS A 125 -0.96 -10.09 -11.96
N ILE A 126 -1.39 -11.06 -11.16
CA ILE A 126 -0.53 -11.73 -10.18
C ILE A 126 0.31 -12.77 -10.93
N ALA A 127 1.60 -12.51 -11.07
CA ALA A 127 2.54 -13.40 -11.73
C ALA A 127 3.02 -14.52 -10.79
N ASN A 128 3.29 -14.20 -9.53
CA ASN A 128 3.71 -15.17 -8.51
C ASN A 128 3.07 -14.84 -7.14
N CYS A 129 2.93 -15.86 -6.30
CA CYS A 129 2.59 -15.72 -4.88
C CYS A 129 3.64 -16.44 -4.03
N PHE A 130 4.18 -15.77 -3.01
CA PHE A 130 5.13 -16.38 -2.08
C PHE A 130 4.53 -16.41 -0.68
N GLN A 131 4.53 -17.58 -0.03
CA GLN A 131 4.05 -17.72 1.34
C GLN A 131 5.18 -17.41 2.32
N ARG A 132 4.92 -16.51 3.28
CA ARG A 132 5.87 -16.12 4.31
C ARG A 132 5.28 -16.41 5.70
N PRO A 133 5.93 -17.22 6.54
CA PRO A 133 5.53 -17.38 7.94
C PRO A 133 5.89 -16.12 8.75
N VAL A 134 4.97 -15.63 9.57
CA VAL A 134 5.25 -14.53 10.52
C VAL A 134 5.68 -15.13 11.85
N LEU A 135 6.99 -15.12 12.11
CA LEU A 135 7.63 -15.78 13.25
C LEU A 135 7.62 -14.95 14.54
N ASN A 136 7.77 -13.63 14.44
CA ASN A 136 7.83 -12.72 15.59
C ASN A 136 6.51 -11.98 15.75
N ARG A 137 5.64 -12.44 16.65
CA ARG A 137 4.38 -11.77 17.00
C ARG A 137 4.35 -11.35 18.46
N VAL A 138 3.68 -10.21 18.69
CA VAL A 138 3.38 -9.67 20.02
C VAL A 138 2.11 -10.31 20.60
N GLU A 139 1.28 -10.97 19.78
CA GLU A 139 0.05 -11.63 20.21
C GLU A 139 0.29 -12.86 21.10
N LYS A 140 -0.64 -13.07 22.06
CA LYS A 140 -0.59 -14.15 23.05
C LYS A 140 -0.78 -15.56 22.44
N ASP A 141 -1.43 -15.67 21.29
CA ASP A 141 -1.75 -16.97 20.69
C ASP A 141 -0.74 -17.38 19.60
N ARG A 142 0.36 -17.98 20.04
CA ARG A 142 1.42 -18.52 19.18
C ARG A 142 1.02 -19.82 18.46
N ASN A 143 -0.16 -20.38 18.73
CA ASN A 143 -0.59 -21.65 18.15
C ASN A 143 -1.22 -21.50 16.75
N SER A 144 -1.53 -20.28 16.31
CA SER A 144 -2.01 -20.01 14.96
C SER A 144 -0.87 -19.62 14.00
N THR A 145 -0.73 -20.35 12.89
CA THR A 145 0.15 -19.96 11.78
C THR A 145 -0.49 -18.82 10.98
N TYR A 146 -0.35 -17.57 11.43
CA TYR A 146 -0.48 -16.40 10.57
C TYR A 146 0.65 -16.43 9.54
N SER A 147 0.24 -16.56 8.29
CA SER A 147 1.09 -16.36 7.14
C SER A 147 0.65 -15.09 6.42
N GLU A 148 1.62 -14.43 5.82
CA GLU A 148 1.40 -13.40 4.83
C GLU A 148 1.71 -13.99 3.45
N THR A 149 1.02 -13.48 2.44
CA THR A 149 1.35 -13.73 1.05
C THR A 149 2.06 -12.50 0.50
N ILE A 150 3.18 -12.71 -0.19
CA ILE A 150 3.81 -11.71 -1.03
C ILE A 150 3.25 -11.92 -2.43
N PHE A 151 2.40 -10.98 -2.87
CA PHE A 151 1.85 -10.96 -4.21
C PHE A 151 2.81 -10.22 -5.14
N HIS A 152 3.26 -10.89 -6.18
CA HIS A 152 4.05 -10.28 -7.25
C HIS A 152 3.13 -9.92 -8.42
N LEU A 153 2.84 -8.63 -8.55
CA LEU A 153 2.00 -8.08 -9.60
C LEU A 153 2.88 -7.55 -10.74
N LYS A 154 2.44 -7.82 -11.97
CA LYS A 154 3.02 -7.28 -13.20
C LYS A 154 1.93 -6.67 -14.05
N GLU A 155 2.32 -5.89 -15.05
CA GLU A 155 1.42 -5.43 -16.09
C GLU A 155 0.70 -6.60 -16.77
N LYS A 156 -0.58 -6.38 -17.13
CA LYS A 156 -1.44 -7.40 -17.72
C LYS A 156 -0.96 -7.81 -19.11
#